data_AF-A0A0K1PFX0-F1
#
_entry.id   AF-A0A0K1PFX0-F1
#
_cell.length_a   1.000
_cell.length_b   1.000
_cell.length_c   1.000
_cell.angle_alpha   90.00
_cell.angle_beta   90.00
_cell.angle_gamma   90.00
#
_symmetry.space_group_name_H-M   'P 1'
#
loop_
_entity.id
_entity.type
_entity.pdbx_description
1 polymer ?
#
loop_
_entity_poly.entity_id
_entity_poly.type
_entity_poly.pdbx_seq_one_letter_code
_entity_poly.pdbx_strand_id
1 'polypeptide(L)'
;MMERRVPDWLLEKLALGELGRDEAAGVRRRLEAEDGGEARLKSLHASNRELLERYPAAPMARAIRQKVDGRRGAFAPASSAPARSASRQPAFGRRLVLGVAAAAPVALAAVLLIADGSPAPIVDPRGPETTRSKGLSPLLQVHRQGAEAAELLADGADVRAHEILQLSYIAAGSAYGVILSIDGSASVTRHLPEAGEAASLLESSGAVALPHAFELDDAPGFERFVFVTAPEPFAVEPVIAAARRVASDPAADRVPLALPAGLEQASFLVRKPR
;
A
#
# COMPACT_ATOMS: atom_id res chain seq x y z
N MET A 1 -2.85 -41.22 21.99
CA MET A 1 -4.04 -40.56 21.44
C MET A 1 -3.72 -39.07 21.40
N MET A 2 -3.44 -38.51 20.22
CA MET A 2 -3.15 -37.07 20.11
C MET A 2 -4.48 -36.31 20.12
N GLU A 3 -4.82 -35.75 21.28
CA GLU A 3 -6.00 -34.91 21.43
C GLU A 3 -5.88 -33.67 20.53
N ARG A 4 -6.98 -33.38 19.82
CA ARG A 4 -7.09 -32.31 18.82
C ARG A 4 -7.06 -30.94 19.50
N ARG A 5 -5.85 -30.46 19.75
CA ARG A 5 -5.52 -29.07 20.15
C ARG A 5 -6.41 -28.06 19.43
N VAL A 6 -6.88 -27.03 20.13
CA VAL A 6 -7.62 -25.94 19.51
C VAL A 6 -6.68 -25.17 18.58
N PRO A 7 -7.01 -25.04 17.27
CA PRO A 7 -6.21 -24.26 16.33
C PRO A 7 -6.10 -22.79 16.73
N ASP A 8 -4.95 -22.18 16.46
CA ASP A 8 -4.59 -20.84 16.93
C ASP A 8 -5.55 -19.78 16.40
N TRP A 9 -5.90 -19.84 15.11
CA TRP A 9 -6.89 -18.94 14.51
C TRP A 9 -8.27 -19.00 15.20
N LEU A 10 -8.67 -20.17 15.71
CA LEU A 10 -9.96 -20.35 16.37
C LEU A 10 -9.91 -19.81 17.82
N LEU A 11 -8.75 -19.88 18.45
CA LEU A 11 -8.47 -19.26 19.73
C LEU A 11 -8.45 -17.72 19.63
N GLU A 12 -7.90 -17.18 18.55
CA GLU A 12 -7.89 -15.75 18.24
C GLU A 12 -9.30 -15.21 18.03
N LYS A 13 -10.11 -15.88 17.21
CA LYS A 13 -11.53 -15.50 17.04
C LYS A 13 -12.31 -15.55 18.35
N LEU A 14 -12.03 -16.54 19.21
CA LEU A 14 -12.63 -16.62 20.54
C LEU A 14 -12.22 -15.42 21.42
N ALA A 15 -10.94 -15.04 21.40
CA ALA A 15 -10.40 -13.92 22.17
C ALA A 15 -10.95 -12.56 21.71
N LEU A 16 -11.17 -12.40 20.41
CA LEU A 16 -11.72 -11.18 19.80
C LEU A 16 -13.26 -11.11 19.88
N GLY A 17 -13.92 -12.17 20.32
CA GLY A 17 -15.39 -12.22 20.42
C GLY A 17 -16.10 -12.35 19.06
N GLU A 18 -15.40 -12.85 18.04
CA GLU A 18 -15.91 -12.99 16.67
C GLU A 18 -16.67 -14.29 16.44
N LEU A 19 -16.65 -15.21 17.40
CA LEU A 19 -17.39 -16.47 17.35
C LEU A 19 -18.84 -16.30 17.80
N GLY A 20 -19.76 -16.99 17.14
CA GLY A 20 -21.15 -17.11 17.59
C GLY A 20 -21.24 -17.76 18.98
N ARG A 21 -22.33 -17.52 19.73
CA ARG A 21 -22.48 -17.99 21.12
C ARG A 21 -22.26 -19.49 21.30
N ASP A 22 -22.85 -20.31 20.42
CA ASP A 22 -22.76 -21.77 20.51
C ASP A 22 -21.38 -22.29 20.11
N GLU A 23 -20.77 -21.67 19.10
CA GLU A 23 -19.42 -21.98 18.64
C GLU A 23 -18.38 -21.62 19.72
N ALA A 24 -18.48 -20.42 20.31
CA ALA A 24 -17.63 -19.98 21.40
C ALA A 24 -17.71 -20.93 22.60
N ALA A 25 -18.91 -21.39 22.98
CA ALA A 25 -19.10 -22.37 24.03
C ALA A 25 -18.45 -23.72 23.68
N GLY A 26 -18.55 -24.15 22.42
CA GLY A 26 -17.88 -25.35 21.92
C GLY A 26 -16.35 -25.27 21.97
N VAL A 27 -15.78 -24.13 21.58
CA VAL A 27 -14.34 -23.89 21.61
C VAL A 27 -13.82 -23.81 23.05
N ARG A 28 -14.55 -23.15 23.96
CA ARG A 28 -14.18 -23.09 25.39
C ARG A 28 -14.10 -24.48 26.02
N ARG A 29 -15.10 -25.33 25.81
CA ARG A 29 -15.07 -26.72 26.31
C ARG A 29 -13.89 -27.53 25.78
N ARG A 30 -13.52 -27.32 24.51
CA ARG A 30 -12.35 -27.98 23.91
C ARG A 30 -11.03 -27.45 24.48
N LEU A 31 -10.97 -26.16 24.78
CA LEU A 31 -9.81 -25.50 25.36
C LEU A 31 -9.60 -25.90 26.83
N GLU A 32 -10.69 -26.09 27.59
CA GLU A 32 -10.66 -26.61 28.98
C GLU A 32 -10.14 -28.05 29.04
N ALA A 33 -10.40 -28.85 28.00
CA ALA A 33 -9.89 -30.20 27.88
C ALA A 33 -8.43 -30.27 27.34
N GLU A 34 -7.88 -29.16 26.84
CA GLU A 34 -6.50 -29.09 26.34
C GLU A 34 -5.54 -28.79 27.50
N ASP A 35 -4.46 -29.59 27.62
CA ASP A 35 -3.40 -29.30 28.57
C ASP A 35 -2.77 -27.93 28.29
N GLY A 36 -2.82 -27.04 29.28
CA GLY A 36 -2.37 -25.65 29.16
C GLY A 36 -3.29 -24.73 28.33
N GLY A 37 -4.48 -25.16 27.90
CA GLY A 37 -5.38 -24.37 27.05
C GLY A 37 -5.78 -23.01 27.65
N GLU A 38 -6.10 -22.98 28.95
CA GLU A 38 -6.38 -21.71 29.65
C GLU A 38 -5.18 -20.75 29.67
N ALA A 39 -3.97 -21.29 29.85
CA ALA A 39 -2.76 -20.48 29.90
C ALA A 39 -2.48 -19.84 28.53
N ARG A 40 -2.76 -20.57 27.44
CA ARG A 40 -2.66 -20.05 26.06
C ARG A 40 -3.61 -18.87 25.83
N LEU A 41 -4.88 -18.99 26.23
CA LEU A 41 -5.86 -17.90 26.09
C LEU A 41 -5.47 -16.67 26.93
N LYS A 42 -5.01 -16.89 28.17
CA LYS A 42 -4.53 -15.80 29.05
C LYS A 42 -3.31 -15.10 28.44
N SER A 43 -2.36 -15.86 27.88
CA SER A 43 -1.18 -15.31 27.19
C SER A 43 -1.58 -14.48 25.96
N LEU A 44 -2.52 -14.97 25.15
CA LEU A 44 -3.04 -14.23 24.00
C LEU A 44 -3.72 -12.91 24.41
N HIS A 45 -4.54 -12.93 25.47
CA HIS A 45 -5.15 -11.70 26.01
C HIS A 45 -4.11 -10.71 26.54
N ALA A 46 -3.02 -11.19 27.15
CA ALA A 46 -1.94 -10.34 27.62
C ALA A 46 -1.17 -9.71 26.45
N SER A 47 -0.86 -10.48 25.40
CA SER A 47 -0.20 -9.98 24.19
C SER A 47 -1.06 -8.93 23.46
N ASN A 48 -2.36 -9.18 23.32
CA ASN A 48 -3.29 -8.20 22.74
C ASN A 48 -3.31 -6.88 23.52
N ARG A 49 -3.25 -6.95 24.86
CA ARG A 49 -3.20 -5.77 25.71
C ARG A 49 -1.90 -4.98 25.52
N GLU A 50 -0.76 -5.68 25.51
CA GLU A 50 0.55 -5.06 25.26
C GLU A 50 0.58 -4.35 23.90
N LEU A 51 0.02 -4.97 22.86
CA LEU A 51 -0.08 -4.39 21.53
C LEU A 51 -0.93 -3.11 21.53
N LEU A 52 -2.09 -3.13 22.18
CA LEU A 52 -2.98 -1.97 22.28
C LEU A 52 -2.39 -0.82 23.13
N GLU A 53 -1.57 -1.15 24.12
CA GLU A 53 -0.81 -0.17 24.91
C GLU A 53 0.32 0.44 24.09
N ARG A 54 1.05 -0.37 23.33
CA ARG A 54 2.16 0.09 22.46
C ARG A 54 1.67 0.89 21.25
N TYR A 55 0.51 0.53 20.70
CA TYR A 55 -0.11 1.18 19.54
C TYR A 55 -1.53 1.66 19.85
N PRO A 56 -1.68 2.77 20.61
CA PRO A 56 -2.99 3.27 20.98
C PRO A 56 -3.81 3.66 19.75
N ALA A 57 -5.03 3.13 19.64
CA ALA A 57 -5.92 3.40 18.51
C ALA A 57 -6.38 4.87 18.42
N ALA A 58 -6.45 5.58 19.55
CA ALA A 58 -6.97 6.96 19.61
C ALA A 58 -6.08 7.98 18.85
N PRO A 59 -4.75 8.03 19.02
CA PRO A 59 -3.84 8.78 18.16
C PRO A 59 -4.02 8.49 16.67
N MET A 60 -4.08 7.22 16.27
CA MET A 60 -4.25 6.82 14.87
C MET A 60 -5.59 7.32 14.31
N ALA A 61 -6.68 7.13 15.06
CA ALA A 61 -8.01 7.63 14.69
C ALA A 61 -8.06 9.16 14.60
N ARG A 62 -7.27 9.88 15.42
CA ARG A 62 -7.13 11.35 15.31
C ARG A 62 -6.39 11.74 14.03
N ALA A 63 -5.28 11.08 13.70
CA ALA A 63 -4.52 11.36 12.48
C ALA A 63 -5.35 11.09 11.21
N ILE A 64 -6.11 10.00 11.19
CA ILE A 64 -7.03 9.67 10.08
C ILE A 64 -8.10 10.75 9.93
N ARG A 65 -8.75 11.17 11.03
CA ARG A 65 -9.74 12.26 11.01
C ARG A 65 -9.15 13.56 10.48
N GLN A 66 -7.97 13.96 10.94
CA GLN A 66 -7.28 15.15 10.45
C GLN A 66 -6.96 15.08 8.95
N LYS A 67 -6.57 13.91 8.43
CA LYS A 67 -6.31 13.69 7.00
C LYS A 67 -7.59 13.76 6.16
N VAL A 68 -8.71 13.25 6.67
CA VAL A 68 -10.03 13.32 6.03
C VAL A 68 -10.56 14.76 6.02
N ASP A 69 -10.44 15.48 7.13
CA ASP A 69 -10.89 16.87 7.25
C ASP A 69 -10.00 17.83 6.43
N GLY A 70 -8.69 17.59 6.39
CA GLY A 70 -7.75 18.35 5.56
C GLY A 70 -8.01 18.20 4.05
N ARG A 71 -8.47 17.02 3.60
CA ARG A 71 -8.90 16.80 2.21
C ARG A 71 -10.22 17.51 1.86
N ARG A 72 -11.11 17.74 2.83
CA ARG A 72 -12.35 18.52 2.63
C ARG A 72 -12.10 20.03 2.50
N GLY A 73 -10.96 20.54 2.97
CA GLY A 73 -10.55 21.94 2.81
C GLY A 73 -9.91 22.29 1.47
N ALA A 74 -9.50 21.28 0.68
CA ALA A 74 -8.77 21.47 -0.58
C ALA A 74 -9.66 21.68 -1.83
N PHE A 75 -10.99 21.61 -1.67
CA PHE A 75 -11.98 21.86 -2.74
C PHE A 75 -12.83 23.12 -2.51
N ALA A 76 -12.31 24.10 -1.76
CA ALA A 76 -12.88 25.44 -1.77
C ALA A 76 -12.28 26.23 -2.95
N PRO A 77 -13.08 26.76 -3.90
CA PRO A 77 -12.54 27.59 -4.96
C PRO A 77 -11.94 28.87 -4.35
N ALA A 78 -10.66 29.09 -4.63
CA ALA A 78 -9.95 30.29 -4.26
C ALA A 78 -10.46 31.47 -5.09
N SER A 79 -11.09 32.44 -4.43
CA SER A 79 -11.22 33.81 -4.95
C SER A 79 -10.55 34.79 -3.98
N SER A 80 -9.31 35.15 -4.33
CA SER A 80 -8.61 36.43 -4.15
C SER A 80 -8.82 37.28 -2.87
N ALA A 81 -7.70 37.58 -2.20
CA ALA A 81 -7.52 38.57 -1.13
C ALA A 81 -7.55 40.05 -1.65
N PRO A 82 -7.11 41.07 -0.88
CA PRO A 82 -7.83 41.79 0.19
C PRO A 82 -7.99 43.31 -0.10
N ALA A 83 -9.04 43.98 0.39
CA ALA A 83 -9.03 45.45 0.58
C ALA A 83 -10.17 45.97 1.47
N ARG A 84 -9.87 47.06 2.18
CA ARG A 84 -10.66 47.79 3.18
C ARG A 84 -11.80 48.60 2.54
N SER A 85 -12.91 48.77 3.25
CA SER A 85 -13.65 50.03 3.49
C SER A 85 -15.16 49.80 3.63
N ALA A 86 -15.80 50.70 4.37
CA ALA A 86 -17.09 50.56 5.02
C ALA A 86 -18.31 50.90 4.15
N SER A 87 -19.43 50.35 4.62
CA SER A 87 -20.75 50.96 4.70
C SER A 87 -21.78 50.70 3.59
N ARG A 88 -23.00 50.40 4.11
CA ARG A 88 -24.36 50.56 3.58
C ARG A 88 -24.92 49.47 2.66
N GLN A 89 -25.71 48.59 3.28
CA GLN A 89 -26.89 47.97 2.66
C GLN A 89 -27.96 49.04 2.36
N PRO A 90 -28.96 48.76 1.50
CA PRO A 90 -30.13 47.99 1.94
C PRO A 90 -30.63 46.93 0.94
N ALA A 91 -31.55 46.11 1.47
CA ALA A 91 -32.16 44.90 0.95
C ALA A 91 -33.02 45.07 -0.31
N PHE A 92 -33.24 43.98 -1.06
CA PHE A 92 -34.55 43.51 -1.52
C PHE A 92 -34.40 42.13 -2.18
N GLY A 93 -35.28 41.17 -1.86
CA GLY A 93 -35.42 39.95 -2.67
C GLY A 93 -35.51 38.62 -1.92
N ARG A 94 -36.48 38.50 -1.00
CA ARG A 94 -37.00 37.21 -0.53
C ARG A 94 -37.66 36.50 -1.72
N ARG A 95 -37.18 35.33 -2.14
CA ARG A 95 -38.03 34.28 -2.72
C ARG A 95 -37.59 32.90 -2.22
N LEU A 96 -38.46 32.37 -1.36
CA LEU A 96 -38.50 31.01 -0.86
C LEU A 96 -39.23 30.15 -1.91
N VAL A 97 -38.63 29.03 -2.32
CA VAL A 97 -39.39 27.86 -2.76
C VAL A 97 -38.77 26.64 -2.08
N LEU A 98 -39.52 26.07 -1.14
CA LEU A 98 -39.35 24.71 -0.65
C LEU A 98 -39.74 23.72 -1.76
N GLY A 99 -38.94 22.68 -1.93
CA GLY A 99 -39.29 21.43 -2.61
C GLY A 99 -38.49 20.30 -1.96
N VAL A 100 -39.20 19.30 -1.44
CA VAL A 100 -38.77 18.32 -0.43
C VAL A 100 -38.16 17.05 -1.07
N ALA A 101 -37.02 16.65 -0.51
CA ALA A 101 -36.48 15.30 -0.25
C ALA A 101 -36.82 14.08 -1.14
N ALA A 102 -35.75 13.40 -1.59
CA ALA A 102 -35.54 11.95 -1.44
C ALA A 102 -34.03 11.63 -1.66
N ALA A 103 -33.32 11.18 -0.62
CA ALA A 103 -32.67 9.86 -0.48
C ALA A 103 -31.80 9.41 -1.68
N ALA A 104 -30.52 9.01 -1.58
CA ALA A 104 -29.61 8.71 -0.48
C ALA A 104 -28.17 8.68 -1.07
N PRO A 105 -27.11 8.96 -0.29
CA PRO A 105 -25.74 8.70 -0.71
C PRO A 105 -25.38 7.27 -0.34
N VAL A 106 -25.23 6.37 -1.31
CA VAL A 106 -24.47 5.13 -1.08
C VAL A 106 -23.01 5.47 -1.26
N ALA A 107 -22.44 5.95 -0.15
CA ALA A 107 -21.02 5.95 0.08
C ALA A 107 -20.53 4.49 0.19
N LEU A 108 -19.43 4.21 -0.52
CA LEU A 108 -18.21 3.69 0.08
C LEU A 108 -18.41 2.54 1.10
N ALA A 109 -18.53 1.32 0.59
CA ALA A 109 -18.14 0.10 1.30
C ALA A 109 -17.99 -1.07 0.32
N ALA A 110 -16.95 -1.89 0.53
CA ALA A 110 -16.48 -3.05 -0.24
C ALA A 110 -15.64 -2.66 -1.47
N VAL A 111 -14.30 -2.64 -1.40
CA VAL A 111 -13.46 -3.81 -1.09
C VAL A 111 -12.43 -3.48 0.00
N LEU A 112 -12.74 -3.86 1.24
CA LEU A 112 -11.75 -4.20 2.25
C LEU A 112 -11.96 -5.70 2.51
N LEU A 113 -11.30 -6.51 1.69
CA LEU A 113 -11.16 -7.94 1.89
C LEU A 113 -9.66 -8.25 1.81
N ILE A 114 -9.04 -8.34 3.00
CA ILE A 114 -8.10 -9.39 3.45
C ILE A 114 -6.81 -9.53 2.58
N ALA A 115 -5.59 -9.40 3.11
CA ALA A 115 -5.14 -10.15 4.27
C ALA A 115 -3.87 -9.57 4.92
N ASP A 116 -3.77 -9.91 6.20
CA ASP A 116 -2.62 -9.85 7.09
C ASP A 116 -1.24 -9.94 6.44
N GLY A 117 -0.40 -8.98 6.81
CA GLY A 117 1.05 -9.04 6.70
C GLY A 117 1.63 -10.09 7.65
N SER A 118 1.47 -11.35 7.30
CA SER A 118 2.56 -12.31 7.42
C SER A 118 3.15 -12.51 6.03
N PRO A 119 4.48 -12.36 5.83
CA PRO A 119 5.09 -12.79 4.58
C PRO A 119 4.87 -14.30 4.48
N ALA A 120 3.86 -14.71 3.71
CA ALA A 120 3.75 -16.08 3.27
C ALA A 120 5.06 -16.39 2.51
N PRO A 121 5.82 -17.43 2.89
CA PRO A 121 6.95 -17.85 2.07
C PRO A 121 6.38 -18.16 0.68
N ILE A 122 6.86 -17.43 -0.33
CA ILE A 122 6.60 -17.73 -1.73
C ILE A 122 7.19 -19.12 -1.97
N VAL A 123 6.36 -20.15 -1.87
CA VAL A 123 6.70 -21.51 -2.28
C VAL A 123 6.60 -21.54 -3.80
N ASP A 124 7.76 -21.51 -4.45
CA ASP A 124 7.90 -21.74 -5.88
C ASP A 124 7.46 -23.19 -6.21
N PRO A 125 6.39 -23.41 -6.99
CA PRO A 125 5.96 -24.75 -7.37
C PRO A 125 6.78 -25.35 -8.53
N ARG A 126 7.86 -24.70 -8.98
CA ARG A 126 8.64 -25.13 -10.16
C ARG A 126 10.15 -25.15 -9.93
N GLY A 127 10.60 -25.95 -8.97
CA GLY A 127 11.94 -26.58 -8.98
C GLY A 127 13.16 -25.65 -8.80
N PRO A 128 14.27 -26.15 -8.24
CA PRO A 128 15.44 -25.33 -8.00
C PRO A 128 16.33 -25.32 -9.25
N GLU A 129 16.46 -24.18 -9.93
CA GLU A 129 17.62 -23.80 -10.77
C GLU A 129 17.28 -22.47 -11.46
N THR A 130 18.06 -21.40 -11.36
CA THR A 130 19.51 -21.35 -11.39
C THR A 130 20.04 -20.33 -10.41
N THR A 131 20.95 -20.76 -9.54
CA THR A 131 22.02 -19.94 -8.98
C THR A 131 22.79 -19.30 -10.14
N ARG A 132 22.32 -18.17 -10.67
CA ARG A 132 23.13 -17.32 -11.55
C ARG A 132 23.90 -16.35 -10.65
N SER A 133 24.97 -16.86 -10.09
CA SER A 133 26.10 -16.08 -9.58
C SER A 133 26.79 -15.38 -10.78
N LYS A 134 26.16 -14.35 -11.33
CA LYS A 134 26.75 -13.42 -12.30
C LYS A 134 26.24 -12.03 -11.94
N GLY A 135 27.14 -11.15 -11.51
CA GLY A 135 26.91 -9.70 -11.28
C GLY A 135 25.51 -9.35 -10.81
N LEU A 136 25.25 -9.44 -9.51
CA LEU A 136 23.95 -9.08 -8.95
C LEU A 136 23.70 -7.59 -9.24
N SER A 137 22.73 -7.31 -10.10
CA SER A 137 22.22 -5.96 -10.35
C SER A 137 20.87 -5.81 -9.63
N PRO A 138 20.57 -4.64 -9.04
CA PRO A 138 19.27 -4.37 -8.46
C PRO A 138 18.17 -4.60 -9.49
N LEU A 139 17.05 -5.21 -9.08
CA LEU A 139 15.92 -5.45 -9.98
C LEU A 139 14.58 -5.41 -9.25
N LEU A 140 13.52 -5.21 -10.04
CA LEU A 140 12.13 -5.27 -9.61
C LEU A 140 11.51 -6.58 -10.09
N GLN A 141 10.65 -7.15 -9.25
CA GLN A 141 9.71 -8.20 -9.65
C GLN A 141 8.30 -7.69 -9.39
N VAL A 142 7.40 -8.03 -10.31
CA VAL A 142 6.00 -7.59 -10.24
C VAL A 142 5.12 -8.81 -10.34
N HIS A 143 4.28 -9.02 -9.33
CA HIS A 143 3.30 -10.08 -9.34
C HIS A 143 1.91 -9.49 -9.51
N ARG A 144 1.11 -10.03 -10.43
CA ARG A 144 -0.33 -9.73 -10.50
C ARG A 144 -1.10 -10.65 -9.57
N GLN A 145 -2.00 -10.09 -8.78
CA GLN A 145 -2.91 -10.90 -7.97
C GLN A 145 -3.96 -11.55 -8.89
N GLY A 146 -3.96 -12.89 -8.93
CA GLY A 146 -4.97 -13.68 -9.63
C GLY A 146 -6.02 -14.26 -8.68
N ALA A 147 -7.06 -14.89 -9.25
CA ALA A 147 -8.14 -15.51 -8.48
C ALA A 147 -7.66 -16.71 -7.64
N GLU A 148 -6.68 -17.47 -8.11
CA GLU A 148 -6.17 -18.67 -7.43
C GLU A 148 -4.73 -18.52 -6.94
N ALA A 149 -3.88 -17.78 -7.65
CA ALA A 149 -2.49 -17.56 -7.29
C ALA A 149 -1.97 -16.22 -7.82
N ALA A 150 -0.92 -15.70 -7.18
CA ALA A 150 -0.15 -14.58 -7.69
C ALA A 150 0.68 -15.02 -8.90
N GLU A 151 0.63 -14.25 -9.98
CA GLU A 151 1.34 -14.50 -11.23
C GLU A 151 2.54 -13.55 -11.36
N LEU A 152 3.76 -14.08 -11.48
CA LEU A 152 4.93 -13.27 -11.79
C LEU A 152 4.85 -12.76 -13.24
N LEU A 153 4.85 -11.44 -13.41
CA LEU A 153 4.81 -10.79 -14.72
C LEU A 153 6.21 -10.70 -15.35
N ALA A 154 6.25 -10.75 -16.67
CA ALA A 154 7.43 -10.38 -17.45
C ALA A 154 7.43 -8.87 -17.74
N ASP A 155 8.61 -8.28 -17.93
CA ASP A 155 8.73 -6.87 -18.33
C ASP A 155 8.04 -6.65 -19.68
N GLY A 156 7.18 -5.63 -19.75
CA GLY A 156 6.32 -5.29 -20.88
C GLY A 156 5.02 -6.09 -20.96
N ALA A 157 4.66 -6.87 -19.94
CA ALA A 157 3.42 -7.63 -19.91
C ALA A 157 2.17 -6.73 -19.97
N ASP A 158 1.12 -7.24 -20.61
CA ASP A 158 -0.18 -6.56 -20.68
C ASP A 158 -0.97 -6.73 -19.38
N VAL A 159 -1.49 -5.60 -18.89
CA VAL A 159 -2.31 -5.47 -17.69
C VAL A 159 -3.55 -4.63 -17.99
N ARG A 160 -4.54 -4.68 -17.10
CA ARG A 160 -5.75 -3.85 -17.18
C ARG A 160 -5.82 -2.89 -16.01
N ALA A 161 -6.55 -1.80 -16.21
CA ALA A 161 -6.97 -0.95 -15.10
C ALA A 161 -7.65 -1.79 -14.02
N HIS A 162 -7.47 -1.41 -12.77
CA HIS A 162 -7.96 -2.08 -11.57
C HIS A 162 -7.34 -3.46 -11.26
N GLU A 163 -6.36 -3.93 -12.04
CA GLU A 163 -5.55 -5.08 -11.63
C GLU A 163 -4.63 -4.69 -10.47
N ILE A 164 -4.49 -5.58 -9.49
CA ILE A 164 -3.66 -5.37 -8.30
C ILE A 164 -2.29 -6.00 -8.54
N LEU A 165 -1.24 -5.19 -8.39
CA LEU A 165 0.14 -5.57 -8.54
C LEU A 165 0.88 -5.52 -7.20
N GLN A 166 1.54 -6.61 -6.83
CA GLN A 166 2.50 -6.65 -5.72
C GLN A 166 3.91 -6.46 -6.27
N LEU A 167 4.57 -5.38 -5.84
CA LEU A 167 5.97 -5.15 -6.15
C LEU A 167 6.86 -5.80 -5.10
N SER A 168 8.00 -6.32 -5.56
CA SER A 168 9.14 -6.67 -4.72
C SER A 168 10.45 -6.20 -5.38
N TYR A 169 11.48 -6.00 -4.56
CA TYR A 169 12.81 -5.62 -5.03
C TYR A 169 13.86 -6.64 -4.58
N ILE A 170 14.93 -6.76 -5.36
CA ILE A 170 16.17 -7.42 -4.94
C ILE A 170 17.25 -6.35 -4.89
N ALA A 171 17.79 -6.07 -3.71
CA ALA A 171 18.74 -4.98 -3.49
C ALA A 171 20.13 -5.23 -4.12
N ALA A 172 20.48 -6.50 -4.35
CA ALA A 172 21.71 -6.90 -5.04
C ALA A 172 23.01 -6.27 -4.49
N GLY A 173 23.05 -6.00 -3.17
CA GLY A 173 24.21 -5.39 -2.50
C GLY A 173 24.14 -3.86 -2.36
N SER A 174 23.15 -3.19 -2.95
CA SER A 174 22.87 -1.78 -2.64
C SER A 174 22.25 -1.63 -1.25
N ALA A 175 22.67 -0.63 -0.50
CA ALA A 175 22.18 -0.40 0.86
C ALA A 175 20.97 0.54 0.91
N TYR A 176 20.85 1.45 -0.07
CA TYR A 176 19.78 2.45 -0.08
C TYR A 176 19.02 2.43 -1.40
N GLY A 177 17.72 2.73 -1.35
CA GLY A 177 16.91 2.78 -2.56
C GLY A 177 15.62 3.60 -2.49
N VAL A 178 15.14 3.93 -3.68
CA VAL A 178 13.87 4.61 -3.97
C VAL A 178 13.14 3.83 -5.05
N ILE A 179 11.85 3.57 -4.84
CA ILE A 179 10.96 2.99 -5.86
C ILE A 179 9.88 4.01 -6.17
N LEU A 180 9.68 4.28 -7.45
CA LEU A 180 8.64 5.14 -7.97
C LEU A 180 8.04 4.54 -9.24
N SER A 181 6.97 5.14 -9.72
CA SER A 181 6.33 4.81 -10.98
C SER A 181 6.03 6.06 -11.80
N ILE A 182 5.98 5.87 -13.11
CA ILE A 182 5.55 6.86 -14.10
C ILE A 182 4.43 6.21 -14.92
N ASP A 183 3.29 6.87 -15.03
CA ASP A 183 2.16 6.39 -15.84
C ASP A 183 2.05 7.13 -17.18
N GLY A 184 1.17 6.64 -18.06
CA GLY A 184 0.89 7.28 -19.34
C GLY A 184 0.13 8.61 -19.26
N SER A 185 -0.31 9.03 -18.06
CA SER A 185 -0.87 10.35 -17.77
C SER A 185 0.19 11.35 -17.31
N ALA A 186 1.48 10.99 -17.40
CA ALA A 186 2.62 11.77 -16.93
C ALA A 186 2.63 12.00 -15.41
N SER A 187 1.94 11.17 -14.64
CA SER A 187 2.00 11.20 -13.17
C SER A 187 3.25 10.48 -12.67
N VAL A 188 3.73 10.89 -11.49
CA VAL A 188 4.82 10.23 -10.79
C VAL A 188 4.34 9.85 -9.39
N THR A 189 4.24 8.55 -9.13
CA THR A 189 3.85 8.02 -7.82
C THR A 189 5.06 7.39 -7.13
N ARG A 190 5.33 7.81 -5.90
CA ARG A 190 6.41 7.29 -5.07
C ARG A 190 5.92 6.12 -4.22
N HIS A 191 6.64 5.00 -4.27
CA HIS A 191 6.29 3.74 -3.60
C HIS A 191 7.21 3.41 -2.41
N LEU A 192 8.50 3.74 -2.52
CA LEU A 192 9.47 3.54 -1.44
C LEU A 192 10.52 4.66 -1.43
N PRO A 193 10.87 5.25 -0.27
CA PRO A 193 10.05 5.25 0.96
C PRO A 193 8.70 5.94 0.69
N GLU A 194 7.66 5.76 1.50
CA GLU A 194 6.38 6.47 1.29
C GLU A 194 6.45 7.97 1.61
N ALA A 195 7.32 8.36 2.52
CA ALA A 195 7.50 9.73 2.99
C ALA A 195 8.95 10.03 3.37
N GLY A 196 9.26 11.30 3.65
CA GLY A 196 10.61 11.75 4.02
C GLY A 196 11.51 12.08 2.83
N GLU A 197 12.68 12.65 3.12
CA GLU A 197 13.55 13.26 2.11
C GLU A 197 14.73 12.37 1.69
N ALA A 198 15.01 11.31 2.45
CA ALA A 198 16.13 10.38 2.23
C ALA A 198 15.65 9.03 1.70
N ALA A 199 16.49 8.35 0.91
CA ALA A 199 16.27 7.00 0.44
C ALA A 199 16.10 5.99 1.58
N SER A 200 15.36 4.92 1.35
CA SER A 200 15.11 3.90 2.37
C SER A 200 16.32 2.99 2.49
N LEU A 201 16.64 2.54 3.70
CA LEU A 201 17.54 1.41 3.89
C LEU A 201 16.89 0.16 3.29
N LEU A 202 17.64 -0.60 2.51
CA LEU A 202 17.16 -1.79 1.82
C LEU A 202 17.50 -3.06 2.60
N GLU A 203 16.56 -4.00 2.58
CA GLU A 203 16.80 -5.35 3.07
C GLU A 203 17.57 -6.15 2.01
N SER A 204 18.54 -6.95 2.46
CA SER A 204 19.44 -7.71 1.56
C SER A 204 19.06 -9.20 1.43
N SER A 205 17.94 -9.63 2.01
CA SER A 205 17.52 -11.03 2.05
C SER A 205 16.61 -11.40 0.86
N GLY A 206 17.19 -11.55 -0.31
CA GLY A 206 16.46 -12.01 -1.50
C GLY A 206 15.46 -10.97 -2.02
N ALA A 207 14.28 -11.45 -2.48
CA ALA A 207 13.20 -10.59 -2.95
C ALA A 207 12.36 -10.09 -1.78
N VAL A 208 12.30 -8.78 -1.61
CA VAL A 208 11.61 -8.10 -0.51
C VAL A 208 10.37 -7.44 -1.06
N ALA A 209 9.20 -7.90 -0.62
CA ALA A 209 7.92 -7.31 -1.00
C ALA A 209 7.75 -5.92 -0.39
N LEU A 210 7.21 -4.97 -1.16
CA LEU A 210 6.79 -3.69 -0.60
C LEU A 210 5.60 -3.89 0.35
N PRO A 211 5.39 -3.01 1.35
CA PRO A 211 4.34 -3.19 2.36
C PRO A 211 2.92 -3.28 1.81
N HIS A 212 2.68 -2.74 0.62
CA HIS A 212 1.37 -2.64 0.00
C HIS A 212 1.41 -3.08 -1.45
N ALA A 213 0.31 -3.70 -1.90
CA ALA A 213 0.02 -3.91 -3.30
C ALA A 213 -0.64 -2.66 -3.91
N PHE A 214 -0.54 -2.53 -5.23
CA PHE A 214 -0.94 -1.34 -5.97
C PHE A 214 -2.03 -1.70 -6.96
N GLU A 215 -3.19 -1.05 -6.85
CA GLU A 215 -4.23 -1.11 -7.87
C GLU A 215 -3.85 -0.17 -9.01
N LEU A 216 -3.80 -0.69 -10.25
CA LEU A 216 -3.57 0.13 -11.43
C LEU A 216 -4.76 1.06 -11.66
N ASP A 217 -4.46 2.32 -11.93
CA ASP A 217 -5.47 3.28 -12.36
C ASP A 217 -5.87 3.09 -13.84
N ASP A 218 -6.75 3.97 -14.30
CA ASP A 218 -7.21 4.04 -15.68
C ASP A 218 -6.30 4.88 -16.59
N ALA A 219 -5.09 5.26 -16.14
CA ALA A 219 -4.15 5.97 -16.99
C ALA A 219 -3.80 5.10 -18.22
N PRO A 220 -3.82 5.65 -19.44
CA PRO A 220 -3.69 4.85 -20.65
C PRO A 220 -2.26 4.38 -20.90
N GLY A 221 -2.11 3.34 -21.70
CA GLY A 221 -0.84 3.00 -22.35
C GLY A 221 0.18 2.24 -21.50
N PHE A 222 0.63 2.77 -20.36
CA PHE A 222 1.65 2.09 -19.55
C PHE A 222 1.66 2.50 -18.08
N GLU A 223 2.29 1.65 -17.27
CA GLU A 223 2.81 1.95 -15.94
C GLU A 223 4.28 1.49 -15.92
N ARG A 224 5.21 2.39 -15.59
CA ARG A 224 6.64 2.08 -15.52
C ARG A 224 7.15 2.27 -14.11
N PHE A 225 7.53 1.19 -13.47
CA PHE A 225 8.18 1.20 -12.17
C PHE A 225 9.69 1.37 -12.34
N VAL A 226 10.30 2.21 -11.50
CA VAL A 226 11.73 2.49 -11.49
C VAL A 226 12.27 2.30 -10.09
N PHE A 227 13.32 1.52 -9.97
CA PHE A 227 14.08 1.30 -8.75
C PHE A 227 15.44 1.96 -8.88
N VAL A 228 15.70 2.94 -8.02
CA VAL A 228 16.97 3.67 -7.96
C VAL A 228 17.71 3.29 -6.70
N THR A 229 19.00 2.97 -6.80
CA THR A 229 19.79 2.45 -5.69
C THR A 229 21.17 3.07 -5.59
N ALA A 230 21.76 2.99 -4.40
CA ALA A 230 23.14 3.38 -4.12
C ALA A 230 23.71 2.63 -2.90
N PRO A 231 25.05 2.55 -2.77
CA PRO A 231 25.70 2.04 -1.56
C PRO A 231 25.63 3.02 -0.37
N GLU A 232 25.46 4.32 -0.63
CA GLU A 232 25.41 5.39 0.38
C GLU A 232 24.01 6.05 0.43
N PRO A 233 23.61 6.69 1.56
CA PRO A 233 22.36 7.42 1.64
C PRO A 233 22.30 8.54 0.60
N PHE A 234 21.14 8.72 -0.03
CA PHE A 234 20.92 9.80 -1.01
C PHE A 234 19.55 10.45 -0.83
N ALA A 235 19.43 11.69 -1.33
CA ALA A 235 18.18 12.45 -1.30
C ALA A 235 17.19 11.94 -2.36
N VAL A 236 15.91 11.90 -1.99
CA VAL A 236 14.82 11.46 -2.88
C VAL A 236 14.49 12.51 -3.94
N GLU A 237 14.58 13.80 -3.60
CA GLU A 237 14.10 14.88 -4.47
C GLU A 237 14.77 14.91 -5.86
N PRO A 238 16.11 14.73 -6.01
CA PRO A 238 16.72 14.64 -7.35
C PRO A 238 16.16 13.51 -8.22
N VAL A 239 15.78 12.39 -7.61
CA VAL A 239 15.20 11.23 -8.31
C VAL A 239 13.77 11.55 -8.77
N ILE A 240 12.94 12.12 -7.90
CA ILE A 240 11.57 12.54 -8.24
C ILE A 240 11.58 13.63 -9.31
N ALA A 241 12.49 14.60 -9.22
CA ALA A 241 12.65 15.64 -10.22
C ALA A 241 13.06 15.06 -11.59
N ALA A 242 13.93 14.05 -11.61
CA ALA A 242 14.30 13.33 -12.84
C ALA A 242 13.11 12.55 -13.42
N ALA A 243 12.35 11.85 -12.58
CA ALA A 243 11.14 11.13 -13.00
C ALA A 243 10.09 12.07 -13.60
N ARG A 244 9.83 13.23 -12.98
CA ARG A 244 8.89 14.24 -13.51
C ARG A 244 9.30 14.78 -14.88
N ARG A 245 10.60 14.97 -15.12
CA ARG A 245 11.10 15.36 -16.45
C ARG A 245 10.83 14.27 -17.49
N VAL A 246 11.10 13.01 -17.15
CA VAL A 246 10.86 11.86 -18.04
C VAL A 246 9.36 11.63 -18.26
N ALA A 247 8.51 11.86 -17.27
CA ALA A 247 7.06 11.69 -17.39
C ALA A 247 6.44 12.57 -18.50
N SER A 248 7.06 13.71 -18.80
CA SER A 248 6.64 14.60 -19.89
C SER A 248 7.24 14.24 -21.25
N ASP A 249 8.12 13.24 -21.32
CA ASP A 249 8.77 12.79 -22.56
C ASP A 249 7.84 11.82 -23.33
N PRO A 250 7.66 11.98 -24.66
CA PRO A 250 6.88 11.04 -25.47
C PRO A 250 7.36 9.57 -25.40
N ALA A 251 8.62 9.35 -25.01
CA ALA A 251 9.25 8.06 -24.81
C ALA A 251 9.47 7.75 -23.31
N ALA A 252 8.63 8.29 -22.42
CA ALA A 252 8.63 8.00 -20.97
C ALA A 252 8.64 6.50 -20.63
N ASP A 253 8.10 5.67 -21.54
CA ASP A 253 8.07 4.21 -21.44
C ASP A 253 9.46 3.54 -21.47
N ARG A 254 10.50 4.23 -21.96
CA ARG A 254 11.83 3.64 -22.19
C ARG A 254 13.03 4.53 -21.82
N VAL A 255 12.85 5.85 -21.77
CA VAL A 255 13.97 6.77 -21.53
C VAL A 255 14.48 6.65 -20.09
N PRO A 256 15.79 6.43 -19.86
CA PRO A 256 16.32 6.34 -18.49
C PRO A 256 16.20 7.67 -17.75
N LEU A 257 16.08 7.62 -16.42
CA LEU A 257 16.14 8.81 -15.59
C LEU A 257 17.55 9.40 -15.65
N ALA A 258 17.65 10.71 -15.86
CA ALA A 258 18.91 11.45 -15.73
C ALA A 258 19.22 11.67 -14.24
N LEU A 259 19.96 10.73 -13.65
CA LEU A 259 20.25 10.67 -12.22
C LEU A 259 21.65 11.24 -11.88
N PRO A 260 21.86 11.72 -10.64
CA PRO A 260 23.19 12.02 -10.12
C PRO A 260 24.17 10.85 -10.25
N ALA A 261 25.46 11.15 -10.34
CA ALA A 261 26.52 10.14 -10.39
C ALA A 261 26.49 9.24 -9.14
N GLY A 262 26.75 7.95 -9.33
CA GLY A 262 26.75 6.96 -8.26
C GLY A 262 25.38 6.35 -7.95
N LEU A 263 24.31 6.81 -8.60
CA LEU A 263 23.00 6.14 -8.54
C LEU A 263 22.85 5.16 -9.72
N GLU A 264 22.39 3.96 -9.41
CA GLU A 264 22.00 2.95 -10.39
C GLU A 264 20.47 2.95 -10.56
N GLN A 265 19.99 2.52 -11.72
CA GLN A 265 18.55 2.37 -11.96
C GLN A 265 18.23 1.06 -12.66
N ALA A 266 17.14 0.44 -12.23
CA ALA A 266 16.44 -0.63 -12.93
C ALA A 266 14.98 -0.21 -13.14
N SER A 267 14.34 -0.71 -14.19
CA SER A 267 12.92 -0.45 -14.43
C SER A 267 12.17 -1.70 -14.86
N PHE A 268 10.87 -1.68 -14.61
CA PHE A 268 9.92 -2.70 -15.05
C PHE A 268 8.69 -2.01 -15.62
N LEU A 269 8.31 -2.35 -16.85
CA LEU A 269 7.18 -1.78 -17.56
C LEU A 269 6.01 -2.78 -17.56
N VAL A 270 4.78 -2.28 -17.41
CA VAL A 270 3.57 -3.00 -17.80
C VAL A 270 2.77 -2.14 -18.79
N ARG A 271 2.09 -2.79 -19.73
CA ARG A 271 1.32 -2.12 -20.79
C ARG A 271 -0.16 -2.13 -20.46
N LYS A 272 -0.77 -0.96 -20.49
CA LYS A 272 -2.22 -0.76 -20.38
C LYS A 272 -2.79 -0.55 -21.79
N PRO A 273 -4.05 -0.95 -22.05
CA PRO A 273 -4.73 -0.52 -23.27
C PRO A 273 -4.73 1.01 -23.37
N ARG A 274 -4.73 1.53 -24.60
CA ARG A 274 -4.82 2.96 -24.88
C ARG A 274 -6.26 3.43 -24.88
#